data_AF-H1LT83-F1
#
_entry.id   AF-H1LT83-F1
#
_cell.length_a   1.000
_cell.length_b   1.000
_cell.length_c   1.000
_cell.angle_alpha   90.00
_cell.angle_beta   90.00
_cell.angle_gamma   90.00
#
_symmetry.space_group_name_H-M   'P 1'
#
loop_
_entity.id
_entity.type
_entity.pdbx_description
1 polymer ?
#
loop_
_entity_poly.entity_id
_entity_poly.type
_entity_poly.pdbx_seq_one_letter_code
_entity_poly.pdbx_strand_id
1 'polypeptide(L)'
;MNNVINIVIIVVIAALVVFGIANYIKKLKKGGDCCPEHEETTKSIKVKDRDKSHYPYEAKLAIDGMSCGNCVRNVENALNALDGTWATVSLEDNTATVLLKDKPDIDKLSKAVSDAGYLVLKRKSTY
;
A
#
# COMPACT_ATOMS: atom_id res chain seq x y z
N MET A 1 40.49 -20.28 46.64
CA MET A 1 40.65 -19.42 45.45
C MET A 1 39.87 -19.94 44.23
N ASN A 2 39.90 -21.24 43.93
CA ASN A 2 39.25 -21.80 42.72
C ASN A 2 37.71 -21.66 42.71
N ASN A 3 37.05 -21.77 43.87
CA ASN A 3 35.59 -21.62 43.95
C ASN A 3 35.14 -20.17 43.68
N VAL A 4 35.90 -19.18 44.15
CA VAL A 4 35.62 -17.76 43.92
C VAL A 4 35.81 -17.42 42.43
N ILE A 5 36.87 -17.94 41.81
CA ILE A 5 37.13 -17.78 40.37
C ILE A 5 36.02 -18.44 39.54
N ASN A 6 35.58 -19.66 39.89
CA ASN A 6 34.48 -20.34 39.22
C ASN A 6 33.16 -19.57 39.35
N ILE A 7 32.85 -19.01 40.53
CA ILE A 7 31.64 -18.20 40.74
C ILE A 7 31.66 -16.97 39.84
N VAL A 8 32.81 -16.27 39.74
CA VAL A 8 32.96 -15.09 38.88
C VAL A 8 32.76 -15.46 37.41
N ILE A 9 33.36 -16.56 36.95
CA ILE A 9 33.23 -17.06 35.57
C ILE A 9 31.77 -17.41 35.25
N ILE A 10 31.06 -18.09 36.16
CA ILE A 10 29.66 -18.47 35.97
C ILE A 10 28.77 -17.22 35.86
N VAL A 11 29.01 -16.20 36.69
CA VAL A 11 28.23 -14.94 36.65
C VAL A 11 28.47 -14.20 35.34
N VAL A 12 29.71 -14.15 34.84
CA VAL A 12 30.04 -13.51 33.56
C VAL A 12 29.39 -14.25 32.39
N ILE A 13 29.46 -15.59 32.37
CA ILE A 13 28.82 -16.41 31.33
C ILE A 13 27.30 -16.24 31.38
N ALA A 14 26.69 -16.28 32.56
CA ALA A 14 25.26 -16.08 32.73
C ALA A 14 24.82 -14.69 32.23
N ALA A 15 25.60 -13.65 32.51
CA ALA A 15 25.33 -12.29 32.02
C ALA A 15 25.41 -12.21 30.48
N LEU A 16 26.41 -12.84 29.85
CA LEU A 16 26.53 -12.89 28.39
C LEU A 16 25.39 -13.67 27.74
N VAL A 17 24.98 -14.79 28.33
CA VAL A 17 23.85 -15.60 27.86
C VAL A 17 22.54 -14.82 27.98
N VAL A 18 22.29 -14.17 29.12
CA VAL A 18 21.09 -13.33 29.32
C VAL A 18 21.07 -12.16 28.35
N PHE A 19 22.20 -11.49 28.12
CA PHE A 19 22.30 -10.39 27.16
C PHE A 19 22.07 -10.88 25.72
N GLY A 20 22.65 -12.03 25.36
CA GLY A 20 22.46 -12.68 24.07
C GLY A 20 21.00 -13.08 23.83
N ILE A 21 20.36 -13.72 24.81
CA ILE A 21 18.94 -14.10 24.75
C ILE A 21 18.05 -12.86 24.69
N ALA A 22 18.30 -11.83 25.49
CA ALA A 22 17.51 -10.59 25.45
C ALA A 22 17.63 -9.87 24.10
N ASN A 23 18.83 -9.80 23.52
CA ASN A 23 19.05 -9.21 22.20
C ASN A 23 18.43 -10.09 21.08
N TYR A 24 18.51 -11.41 21.21
CA TYR A 24 17.90 -12.35 20.29
C TYR A 24 16.37 -12.29 20.32
N ILE A 25 15.74 -12.25 21.51
CA ILE A 25 14.29 -12.07 21.66
C ILE A 25 13.87 -10.70 21.12
N LYS A 26 14.65 -9.64 21.33
CA LYS A 26 14.41 -8.32 20.70
C LYS A 26 14.49 -8.38 19.17
N LYS A 27 15.37 -9.21 18.63
CA LYS A 27 15.53 -9.43 17.17
C LYS A 27 14.40 -10.29 16.60
N LEU A 28 13.90 -11.27 17.35
CA LEU A 28 12.75 -12.10 16.97
C LEU A 28 11.42 -11.33 17.03
N LYS A 29 11.23 -10.44 18.01
CA LYS A 29 10.08 -9.49 17.99
C LYS A 29 10.09 -8.55 16.79
N LYS A 30 11.21 -8.43 16.09
CA LYS A 30 11.38 -7.62 14.88
C LYS A 30 11.54 -8.45 13.60
N GLY A 31 11.41 -9.77 13.66
CA GLY A 31 11.78 -10.65 12.55
C GLY A 31 10.93 -11.91 12.53
N GLY A 32 9.87 -11.86 11.74
CA GLY A 32 9.00 -13.00 11.50
C GLY A 32 7.84 -12.65 10.57
N ASP A 33 8.13 -12.15 9.37
CA ASP A 33 7.19 -12.27 8.26
C ASP A 33 7.95 -12.51 6.96
N CYS A 34 7.54 -13.54 6.24
CA CYS A 34 8.02 -13.86 4.89
C CYS A 34 7.37 -12.93 3.85
N CYS A 35 7.33 -11.64 4.17
CA CYS A 35 6.98 -10.53 3.29
C CYS A 35 7.90 -9.38 3.68
N PRO A 36 8.80 -8.91 2.79
CA PRO A 36 9.38 -7.60 2.98
C PRO A 36 8.25 -6.58 2.89
N GLU A 37 7.62 -6.28 4.02
CA GLU A 37 6.96 -5.01 4.24
C GLU A 37 8.08 -3.97 4.32
N HIS A 38 8.68 -3.66 3.17
CA HIS A 38 9.09 -2.29 2.94
C HIS A 38 7.78 -1.51 3.00
N GLU A 39 7.47 -1.04 4.20
CA GLU A 39 6.53 0.03 4.48
C GLU A 39 7.14 1.33 3.90
N GLU A 40 7.43 1.32 2.59
CA GLU A 40 7.16 2.49 1.80
C GLU A 40 5.65 2.55 1.74
N THR A 41 5.10 3.21 2.76
CA THR A 41 3.74 3.68 2.78
C THR A 41 3.48 4.29 1.41
N THR A 42 2.83 3.54 0.51
CA THR A 42 2.07 4.13 -0.58
C THR A 42 0.92 4.82 0.12
N LYS A 43 1.26 5.98 0.66
CA LYS A 43 0.40 6.89 1.37
C LYS A 43 -0.73 7.13 0.41
N SER A 44 -1.91 6.57 0.71
CA SER A 44 -3.02 6.68 -0.21
C SER A 44 -3.21 8.16 -0.50
N ILE A 45 -3.27 8.50 -1.78
CA ILE A 45 -3.41 9.89 -2.19
C ILE A 45 -4.80 10.30 -1.72
N LYS A 46 -4.85 10.94 -0.55
CA LYS A 46 -6.10 11.40 0.03
C LYS A 46 -6.62 12.51 -0.85
N VAL A 47 -7.68 12.22 -1.58
CA VAL A 47 -8.45 13.19 -2.35
C VAL A 47 -8.79 14.37 -1.43
N LYS A 48 -8.31 15.56 -1.79
CA LYS A 48 -8.43 16.78 -0.97
C LYS A 48 -9.87 17.25 -0.81
N ASP A 49 -10.71 16.88 -1.76
CA ASP A 49 -12.11 17.28 -1.85
C ASP A 49 -12.99 16.04 -1.97
N ARG A 50 -13.67 15.72 -0.86
CA ARG A 50 -14.58 14.57 -0.72
C ARG A 50 -16.05 14.95 -0.94
N ASP A 51 -16.31 16.15 -1.44
CA ASP A 51 -17.67 16.54 -1.80
C ASP A 51 -17.94 16.15 -3.26
N LYS A 52 -18.90 15.25 -3.47
CA LYS A 52 -19.27 14.77 -4.81
C LYS A 52 -19.87 15.88 -5.67
N SER A 53 -20.48 16.91 -5.08
CA SER A 53 -21.10 18.01 -5.83
C SER A 53 -20.10 18.88 -6.60
N HIS A 54 -18.81 18.83 -6.26
CA HIS A 54 -17.76 19.55 -6.98
C HIS A 54 -17.25 18.82 -8.23
N TYR A 55 -17.75 17.62 -8.53
CA TYR A 55 -17.32 16.80 -9.65
C TYR A 55 -18.51 16.56 -10.60
N PRO A 56 -18.75 17.45 -11.59
CA PRO A 56 -19.88 17.34 -12.51
C PRO A 56 -19.75 16.20 -13.52
N TYR A 57 -18.58 15.54 -13.61
CA TYR A 57 -18.32 14.46 -14.55
C TYR A 57 -17.96 13.15 -13.85
N GLU A 58 -18.46 12.04 -14.40
CA GLU A 58 -18.15 10.68 -13.95
C GLU A 58 -17.65 9.83 -15.12
N ALA A 59 -16.60 9.04 -14.91
CA ALA A 59 -16.09 8.08 -15.88
C ALA A 59 -15.98 6.69 -15.23
N LYS A 60 -16.39 5.65 -15.96
CA LYS A 60 -16.26 4.26 -15.51
C LYS A 60 -15.30 3.49 -16.41
N LEU A 61 -14.30 2.89 -15.78
CA LEU A 61 -13.24 2.14 -16.43
C LEU A 61 -13.26 0.71 -15.90
N ALA A 62 -13.44 -0.27 -16.78
CA ALA A 62 -13.23 -1.66 -16.42
C ALA A 62 -11.73 -1.96 -16.47
N ILE A 63 -11.16 -2.50 -15.39
CA ILE A 63 -9.71 -2.72 -15.24
C ILE A 63 -9.45 -4.21 -15.03
N ASP A 64 -8.46 -4.73 -15.73
CA ASP A 64 -7.99 -6.10 -15.60
C ASP A 64 -6.70 -6.20 -14.78
N GLY A 65 -6.46 -7.37 -14.21
CA GLY A 65 -5.26 -7.66 -13.40
C GLY A 65 -5.36 -7.26 -11.93
N MET A 66 -6.53 -6.81 -11.47
CA MET A 66 -6.79 -6.59 -10.04
C MET A 66 -7.21 -7.90 -9.37
N SER A 67 -6.32 -8.48 -8.57
CA SER A 67 -6.57 -9.76 -7.89
C SER A 67 -6.53 -9.67 -6.36
N CYS A 68 -6.12 -8.54 -5.80
CA CYS A 68 -6.05 -8.32 -4.36
C CYS A 68 -6.33 -6.87 -3.98
N GLY A 69 -6.62 -6.62 -2.70
CA GLY A 69 -6.87 -5.27 -2.18
C GLY A 69 -5.69 -4.31 -2.36
N ASN A 70 -4.46 -4.81 -2.47
CA ASN A 70 -3.30 -3.97 -2.76
C ASN A 70 -3.30 -3.49 -4.22
N CYS A 71 -3.70 -4.33 -5.17
CA CYS A 71 -3.85 -3.93 -6.57
C CYS A 71 -4.91 -2.83 -6.72
N VAL A 72 -6.04 -2.97 -6.01
CA VAL A 72 -7.12 -1.95 -5.96
C VAL A 72 -6.57 -0.61 -5.49
N ARG A 73 -5.83 -0.61 -4.37
CA ARG A 73 -5.23 0.60 -3.81
C ARG A 73 -4.22 1.24 -4.76
N ASN A 74 -3.42 0.44 -5.46
CA ASN A 74 -2.43 0.96 -6.40
C ASN A 74 -3.10 1.68 -7.57
N VAL A 75 -4.13 1.06 -8.16
CA VAL A 75 -4.94 1.66 -9.23
C VAL A 75 -5.65 2.93 -8.75
N GLU A 76 -6.28 2.87 -7.58
CA GLU A 76 -6.97 4.02 -6.99
C GLU A 76 -6.01 5.19 -6.76
N ASN A 77 -4.80 4.92 -6.26
CA ASN A 77 -3.76 5.93 -6.07
C ASN A 77 -3.28 6.53 -7.40
N ALA A 78 -3.06 5.70 -8.42
CA ALA A 78 -2.61 6.19 -9.73
C ALA A 78 -3.63 7.13 -10.37
N LEU A 79 -4.92 6.84 -10.21
CA LEU A 79 -5.99 7.69 -10.69
C LEU A 79 -6.12 8.96 -9.83
N ASN A 80 -6.12 8.83 -8.49
CA ASN A 80 -6.19 9.97 -7.56
C ASN A 80 -4.96 10.88 -7.59
N ALA A 81 -3.84 10.43 -8.17
CA ALA A 81 -2.66 11.26 -8.41
C ALA A 81 -2.93 12.38 -9.42
N LEU A 82 -3.95 12.22 -10.27
CA LEU A 82 -4.34 13.22 -11.25
C LEU A 82 -5.08 14.38 -10.57
N ASP A 83 -4.68 15.61 -10.89
CA ASP A 83 -5.33 16.80 -10.36
C ASP A 83 -6.83 16.85 -10.69
N GLY A 84 -7.65 17.19 -9.69
CA GLY A 84 -9.09 17.34 -9.86
C GLY A 84 -9.85 16.03 -10.09
N THR A 85 -9.25 14.89 -9.71
CA THR A 85 -9.89 13.58 -9.82
C THR A 85 -10.15 12.96 -8.45
N TRP A 86 -11.25 12.22 -8.38
CA TRP A 86 -11.59 11.37 -7.26
C TRP A 86 -12.00 10.00 -7.80
N ALA A 87 -11.05 9.08 -7.77
CA ALA A 87 -11.23 7.68 -8.12
C ALA A 87 -11.62 6.83 -6.91
N THR A 88 -12.53 5.89 -7.16
CA THR A 88 -12.95 4.83 -6.25
C THR A 88 -12.97 3.54 -7.04
N VAL A 89 -12.31 2.50 -6.55
CA VAL A 89 -12.18 1.22 -7.26
C VAL A 89 -12.92 0.10 -6.53
N SER A 90 -13.74 -0.66 -7.27
CA SER A 90 -14.45 -1.85 -6.79
C SER A 90 -13.79 -3.12 -7.34
N LEU A 91 -13.33 -4.01 -6.45
CA LEU A 91 -12.80 -5.32 -6.83
C LEU A 91 -13.92 -6.28 -7.24
N GLU A 92 -15.11 -6.16 -6.65
CA GLU A 92 -16.26 -7.02 -6.94
C GLU A 92 -16.70 -6.86 -8.40
N ASP A 93 -16.72 -5.61 -8.89
CA ASP A 93 -17.14 -5.28 -10.26
C ASP A 93 -15.97 -5.13 -11.23
N ASN A 94 -14.72 -5.29 -10.78
CA ASN A 94 -13.49 -4.98 -11.53
C ASN A 94 -13.56 -3.62 -12.26
N THR A 95 -14.14 -2.62 -11.58
CA THR A 95 -14.47 -1.33 -12.17
C THR A 95 -13.93 -0.19 -11.30
N ALA A 96 -13.26 0.76 -11.94
CA ALA A 96 -12.88 2.03 -11.36
C ALA A 96 -13.87 3.12 -11.77
N THR A 97 -14.42 3.81 -10.78
CA THR A 97 -15.27 5.00 -10.96
C THR A 97 -14.42 6.23 -10.66
N VAL A 98 -14.32 7.14 -11.61
CA VAL A 98 -13.53 8.37 -11.48
C VAL A 98 -14.48 9.56 -11.60
N LEU A 99 -14.52 10.38 -10.57
CA LEU A 99 -15.19 11.67 -10.57
C LEU A 99 -14.20 12.75 -10.96
N LEU A 100 -14.58 13.65 -11.87
CA LEU A 100 -13.69 14.71 -12.38
C LEU A 100 -14.36 16.08 -12.28
N LYS A 101 -13.55 17.09 -11.95
CA LYS A 101 -13.95 18.49 -11.98
C LYS A 101 -14.07 19.02 -13.42
N ASP A 102 -13.24 18.48 -14.30
CA ASP A 102 -13.17 18.82 -15.72
C ASP A 102 -13.64 17.66 -16.60
N LYS A 103 -13.76 17.93 -17.90
CA LYS A 103 -14.19 16.98 -18.92
C LYS A 103 -13.33 15.68 -18.86
N PRO A 104 -13.96 14.48 -18.82
CA PRO A 104 -13.23 13.22 -18.72
C PRO A 104 -12.39 12.96 -19.98
N ASP A 105 -11.07 12.93 -19.78
CA ASP A 105 -10.09 12.48 -20.75
C ASP A 105 -9.76 11.00 -20.48
N ILE A 106 -10.45 10.13 -21.21
CA ILE A 106 -10.31 8.68 -21.02
C ILE A 106 -8.91 8.20 -21.43
N ASP A 107 -8.25 8.85 -22.38
CA ASP A 107 -6.90 8.47 -22.79
C ASP A 107 -5.88 8.80 -21.69
N LYS A 108 -6.04 9.95 -21.02
CA LYS A 108 -5.23 10.31 -19.84
C LYS A 108 -5.47 9.35 -18.67
N LEU A 109 -6.73 9.00 -18.39
CA LEU A 109 -7.05 8.04 -17.32
C LEU A 109 -6.51 6.65 -17.63
N SER A 110 -6.68 6.17 -18.87
CA SER A 110 -6.14 4.87 -19.30
C SER A 110 -4.63 4.84 -19.19
N LYS A 111 -3.95 5.92 -19.58
CA LYS A 111 -2.50 6.04 -19.47
C LYS A 111 -2.04 5.94 -18.02
N ALA A 112 -2.69 6.65 -17.10
CA ALA A 112 -2.37 6.57 -15.67
C ALA A 112 -2.51 5.15 -15.10
N VAL A 113 -3.55 4.41 -15.53
CA VAL A 113 -3.75 3.00 -15.14
C VAL A 113 -2.69 2.08 -15.76
N SER A 114 -2.32 2.33 -17.02
CA SER A 114 -1.25 1.58 -17.69
C SER A 114 0.14 1.85 -17.12
N ASP A 115 0.43 3.10 -16.74
CA ASP A 115 1.67 3.48 -16.04
C ASP A 115 1.77 2.79 -14.66
N ALA A 116 0.62 2.48 -14.04
CA ALA A 116 0.54 1.68 -12.81
C ALA A 116 0.64 0.15 -13.05
N GLY A 117 0.72 -0.30 -14.31
CA GLY A 117 0.89 -1.70 -14.68
C GLY A 117 -0.40 -2.48 -14.93
N TYR A 118 -1.54 -1.81 -15.14
CA TYR A 118 -2.84 -2.46 -15.36
C TYR A 118 -3.43 -2.14 -16.73
N LEU A 119 -4.37 -2.99 -17.17
CA LEU A 119 -5.03 -2.88 -18.47
C LEU A 119 -6.47 -2.39 -18.31
N VAL A 120 -6.89 -1.44 -19.15
CA VAL A 120 -8.28 -0.97 -19.18
C VAL A 120 -9.03 -1.70 -20.31
N LEU A 121 -10.02 -2.53 -19.95
CA LEU A 121 -10.75 -3.39 -20.89
C LEU A 121 -11.93 -2.69 -21.56
N LYS A 122 -12.58 -1.76 -20.87
CA LYS A 122 -13.82 -1.14 -21.37
C LYS A 122 -13.87 0.35 -21.02
N ARG A 123 -13.81 1.18 -22.06
CA ARG A 123 -14.04 2.63 -21.99
C ARG A 123 -15.55 2.88 -22.07
N LYS A 124 -16.22 3.11 -20.93
CA LYS A 124 -17.58 3.66 -20.92
C LYS A 124 -17.54 5.03 -20.24
N SER A 125 -17.48 6.08 -21.06
CA SER A 125 -17.72 7.44 -20.60
C SER A 125 -19.23 7.65 -20.57
N THR A 126 -19.82 7.75 -19.38
CA THR A 126 -21.21 8.20 -19.24
C THR A 126 -21.14 9.68 -18.86
N TYR A 127 -21.38 10.56 -19.84
CA TYR A 127 -21.49 12.00 -19.61
C TYR A 127 -22.85 12.36 -19.02
#